data_AF-A0A9W9TLY1-F1
#
_entry.id   AF-A0A9W9TLY1-F1
#
_cell.length_a   1.000
_cell.length_b   1.000
_cell.length_c   1.000
_cell.angle_alpha   90.00
_cell.angle_beta   90.00
_cell.angle_gamma   90.00
#
_symmetry.space_group_name_H-M   'P 1'
#
loop_
_entity.id
_entity.type
_entity.pdbx_description
1 polymer ?
#
loop_
_entity_poly.entity_id
_entity_poly.type
_entity_poly.pdbx_seq_one_letter_code
_entity_poly.pdbx_strand_id
1 'polypeptide(L)'
;MPSSTPAGTSATPDALESDLLTKLSATSALEDLQETLLGSLHRAGWTERVTSLATELLRAGRCETFDDVMDAVVASAEGRSHPALGAKDTEQNGNSTPNGTKEGKSNGTKKGSGNAKKESENQPYDPVKYIEEVDVRIPDTVVDEGVRGLKDILREMVDLEDENTPNGDKK
;
A
#
# COMPACT_ATOMS: atom_id res chain seq x y z
N MET A 1 31.66 26.17 36.72
CA MET A 1 30.95 24.94 37.13
C MET A 1 29.50 25.32 37.37
N PRO A 2 28.48 24.63 36.85
CA PRO A 2 28.50 23.33 36.17
C PRO A 2 28.17 23.41 34.67
N SER A 3 28.82 22.53 33.91
CA SER A 3 28.44 22.17 32.53
C SER A 3 27.44 21.02 32.65
N SER A 4 26.21 21.24 32.21
CA SER A 4 25.22 20.16 32.09
C SER A 4 25.29 19.62 30.67
N THR A 5 26.04 18.54 30.52
CA THR A 5 25.88 17.61 29.39
C THR A 5 24.48 17.01 29.50
N PRO A 6 23.57 17.17 28.51
CA PRO A 6 22.38 16.36 28.48
C PRO A 6 22.81 14.91 28.24
N ALA A 7 22.47 14.09 29.22
CA ALA A 7 22.67 12.66 29.22
C ALA A 7 22.14 12.04 27.92
N GLY A 8 22.87 11.04 27.41
CA GLY A 8 22.51 10.29 26.22
C GLY A 8 21.06 9.85 26.28
N THR A 9 20.26 10.42 25.40
CA THR A 9 18.96 9.88 25.04
C THR A 9 19.23 8.50 24.45
N SER A 10 18.82 7.45 25.14
CA SER A 10 18.59 6.16 24.49
C SER A 10 17.53 6.42 23.43
N ALA A 11 17.96 6.72 22.20
CA ALA A 11 17.08 7.02 21.10
C ALA A 11 16.35 5.72 20.74
N THR A 12 15.16 5.53 21.31
CA THR A 12 14.26 4.49 20.81
C THR A 12 13.90 4.86 19.37
N PRO A 13 13.77 3.87 18.46
CA PRO A 13 13.44 4.14 17.06
C PRO A 13 12.21 5.03 16.91
N ASP A 14 11.16 4.80 17.73
CA ASP A 14 9.96 5.65 17.77
C ASP A 14 10.24 7.13 18.08
N ALA A 15 11.23 7.43 18.94
CA ALA A 15 11.59 8.79 19.31
C ALA A 15 12.34 9.50 18.18
N LEU A 16 13.18 8.78 17.43
CA LEU A 16 13.85 9.27 16.22
C LEU A 16 12.85 9.52 15.10
N GLU A 17 11.92 8.59 14.88
CA GLU A 17 10.84 8.75 13.89
C GLU A 17 9.99 9.99 14.19
N SER A 18 9.63 10.20 15.46
CA SER A 18 8.86 11.37 15.90
C SER A 18 9.59 12.69 15.70
N ASP A 19 10.89 12.76 16.03
CA ASP A 19 11.73 13.94 15.81
C ASP A 19 11.91 14.25 14.31
N LEU A 20 12.09 13.21 13.51
CA LEU A 20 12.25 13.31 12.06
C LEU A 20 10.95 13.76 11.37
N LEU A 21 9.79 13.23 11.80
CA LEU A 21 8.47 13.71 11.38
C LEU A 21 8.24 15.17 11.77
N THR A 22 8.62 15.56 12.99
CA THR A 22 8.49 16.96 13.45
C THR A 22 9.32 17.89 12.58
N LYS A 23 10.57 17.50 12.27
CA LYS A 23 11.47 18.27 11.39
C LYS A 23 10.95 18.36 9.97
N LEU A 24 10.49 17.25 9.38
CA LEU A 24 9.88 17.25 8.05
C LEU A 24 8.63 18.15 7.99
N SER A 25 7.78 18.11 9.02
CA SER A 25 6.57 18.94 9.09
C SER A 25 6.85 20.45 9.26
N ALA A 26 8.04 20.81 9.76
CA ALA A 26 8.48 22.19 9.86
C ALA A 26 9.04 22.73 8.53
N THR A 27 9.14 21.90 7.50
CA THR A 27 9.64 22.25 6.17
C THR A 27 8.54 22.12 5.12
N SER A 28 8.59 22.98 4.09
CA SER A 28 7.68 22.86 2.92
C SER A 28 7.98 21.62 2.06
N ALA A 29 9.12 20.94 2.28
CA ALA A 29 9.51 19.75 1.53
C ALA A 29 8.49 18.61 1.62
N LEU A 30 7.76 18.51 2.74
CA LEU A 30 6.68 17.54 2.89
C LEU A 30 5.48 17.89 1.99
N GLU A 31 5.12 19.17 1.90
CA GLU A 31 4.04 19.66 1.05
C GLU A 31 4.38 19.45 -0.44
N ASP A 32 5.63 19.77 -0.85
CA ASP A 32 6.12 19.54 -2.22
C ASP A 32 6.11 18.04 -2.61
N LEU A 33 6.49 17.16 -1.66
CA LEU A 33 6.43 15.71 -1.84
C LEU A 33 4.99 15.22 -1.99
N GLN A 34 4.06 15.77 -1.19
CA GLN A 34 2.64 15.46 -1.27
C GLN A 34 2.03 15.88 -2.62
N GLU A 35 2.34 17.08 -3.11
CA GLU A 35 1.86 17.55 -4.42
C GLU A 35 2.39 16.67 -5.56
N THR A 36 3.66 16.29 -5.50
CA THR A 36 4.29 15.40 -6.49
C THR A 36 3.64 14.02 -6.49
N LEU A 37 3.46 13.41 -5.31
CA LEU A 37 2.81 12.10 -5.17
C LEU A 37 1.34 12.13 -5.60
N LEU A 38 0.59 13.16 -5.21
CA LEU A 38 -0.80 13.33 -5.61
C LEU A 38 -0.91 13.49 -7.14
N GLY A 39 -0.04 14.29 -7.74
CA GLY A 39 0.05 14.44 -9.20
C GLY A 39 0.38 13.11 -9.89
N SER A 40 1.27 12.31 -9.32
CA SER A 40 1.64 11.00 -9.85
C SER A 40 0.49 9.99 -9.76
N LEU A 41 -0.23 9.94 -8.62
CA LEU A 41 -1.43 9.13 -8.43
C LEU A 41 -2.54 9.49 -9.44
N HIS A 42 -2.77 10.79 -9.64
CA HIS A 42 -3.78 11.27 -10.58
C HIS A 42 -3.41 10.90 -12.02
N ARG A 43 -2.17 11.12 -12.44
CA ARG A 43 -1.67 10.74 -13.77
C ARG A 43 -1.69 9.22 -13.99
N ALA A 44 -1.51 8.43 -12.94
CA ALA A 44 -1.63 6.97 -12.96
C ALA A 44 -3.09 6.47 -12.96
N GLY A 45 -4.07 7.38 -12.99
CA GLY A 45 -5.50 7.05 -12.99
C GLY A 45 -5.97 6.39 -11.69
N TRP A 46 -5.21 6.51 -10.60
CA TRP A 46 -5.53 5.83 -9.34
C TRP A 46 -6.75 6.45 -8.67
N THR A 47 -6.86 7.79 -8.69
CA THR A 47 -7.99 8.52 -8.13
C THR A 47 -9.32 8.17 -8.81
N GLU A 48 -9.28 7.93 -10.12
CA GLU A 48 -10.42 7.54 -10.95
C GLU A 48 -10.83 6.10 -10.66
N ARG A 49 -9.86 5.19 -10.44
CA ARG A 49 -10.14 3.81 -10.04
C ARG A 49 -10.80 3.73 -8.67
N VAL A 50 -10.31 4.51 -7.69
CA VAL A 50 -10.90 4.60 -6.35
C VAL A 50 -12.32 5.16 -6.39
N THR A 51 -12.52 6.28 -7.09
CA THR A 51 -13.87 6.88 -7.22
C THR A 51 -14.83 5.96 -7.95
N SER A 52 -14.37 5.31 -9.03
CA SER A 52 -15.18 4.35 -9.76
C SER A 52 -15.59 3.16 -8.89
N LEU A 53 -14.65 2.56 -8.14
CA LEU A 53 -14.94 1.49 -7.20
C LEU A 53 -15.97 1.92 -6.15
N ALA A 54 -15.78 3.10 -5.53
CA ALA A 54 -16.72 3.64 -4.54
C ALA A 54 -18.13 3.84 -5.11
N THR A 55 -18.23 4.41 -6.32
CA THR A 55 -19.53 4.60 -6.98
C THR A 55 -20.20 3.28 -7.32
N GLU A 56 -19.43 2.27 -7.70
CA GLU A 56 -19.94 0.95 -8.06
C GLU A 56 -20.39 0.15 -6.84
N LEU A 57 -19.67 0.26 -5.72
CA LEU A 57 -20.09 -0.32 -4.44
C LEU A 57 -21.46 0.21 -3.99
N LEU A 58 -21.67 1.53 -4.13
CA LEU A 58 -22.96 2.17 -3.83
C LEU A 58 -24.03 1.76 -4.84
N ARG A 59 -23.73 1.77 -6.14
CA ARG A 59 -24.69 1.44 -7.21
C ARG A 59 -25.13 -0.02 -7.17
N ALA A 60 -24.23 -0.93 -6.79
CA ALA A 60 -24.52 -2.34 -6.60
C ALA A 60 -25.25 -2.64 -5.27
N GLY A 61 -25.44 -1.64 -4.40
CA GLY A 61 -26.07 -1.81 -3.09
C GLY A 61 -25.25 -2.69 -2.13
N ARG A 62 -23.93 -2.77 -2.31
CA ARG A 62 -23.02 -3.55 -1.44
C ARG A 62 -22.52 -2.76 -0.24
N CYS A 63 -22.52 -1.43 -0.36
CA CYS A 63 -22.25 -0.50 0.72
C CYS A 63 -23.41 0.49 0.78
N GLU A 64 -23.86 0.83 1.98
CA GLU A 64 -24.96 1.79 2.19
C GLU A 64 -24.51 3.01 2.99
N THR A 65 -23.42 2.89 3.76
CA THR A 65 -22.83 3.98 4.54
C THR A 65 -21.47 4.38 4.01
N PHE A 66 -21.02 5.59 4.36
CA PHE A 66 -19.68 6.06 4.00
C PHE A 66 -18.58 5.18 4.60
N ASP A 67 -18.77 4.76 5.86
CA ASP A 67 -17.80 3.94 6.57
C ASP A 67 -17.63 2.57 5.88
N ASP A 68 -18.72 1.95 5.41
CA ASP A 68 -18.66 0.68 4.65
C ASP A 68 -17.89 0.84 3.33
N VAL A 69 -18.07 1.96 2.63
CA VAL A 69 -17.33 2.24 1.38
C VAL A 69 -15.86 2.44 1.69
N MET A 70 -15.53 3.21 2.73
CA MET A 70 -14.15 3.48 3.12
C MET A 70 -13.44 2.18 3.51
N ASP A 71 -14.05 1.36 4.35
CA ASP A 71 -13.51 0.07 4.77
C ASP A 71 -13.26 -0.85 3.57
N ALA A 72 -14.21 -0.92 2.62
CA ALA A 72 -14.06 -1.71 1.40
C ALA A 72 -12.94 -1.19 0.49
N VAL A 73 -12.85 0.13 0.27
CA VAL A 73 -11.83 0.74 -0.58
C VAL A 73 -10.44 0.58 0.04
N VAL A 74 -10.30 0.82 1.35
CA VAL A 74 -9.03 0.66 2.08
C VAL A 74 -8.60 -0.79 2.06
N ALA A 75 -9.50 -1.74 2.34
CA ALA A 75 -9.21 -3.16 2.23
C ALA A 75 -8.72 -3.51 0.81
N SER A 76 -9.38 -3.01 -0.24
CA SER A 76 -8.95 -3.22 -1.63
C SER A 76 -7.57 -2.62 -1.92
N ALA A 77 -7.29 -1.41 -1.41
CA ALA A 77 -6.04 -0.70 -1.61
C ALA A 77 -4.85 -1.37 -0.89
N GLU A 78 -5.11 -2.04 0.23
CA GLU A 78 -4.14 -2.84 0.96
C GLU A 78 -4.02 -4.28 0.43
N GLY A 79 -4.86 -4.66 -0.54
CA GLY A 79 -4.93 -6.02 -1.07
C GLY A 79 -5.57 -7.03 -0.10
N ARG A 80 -6.34 -6.56 0.88
CA ARG A 80 -7.15 -7.39 1.78
C ARG A 80 -8.49 -7.75 1.13
N SER A 81 -9.03 -8.91 1.46
CA SER A 81 -10.39 -9.30 1.07
C SER A 81 -11.43 -8.54 1.91
N HIS A 82 -12.50 -8.07 1.29
CA HIS A 82 -13.64 -7.45 1.98
C HIS A 82 -14.96 -8.02 1.43
N PRO A 83 -15.99 -8.27 2.27
CA PRO A 83 -17.26 -8.86 1.82
C PRO A 83 -17.91 -8.10 0.65
N ALA A 84 -17.83 -6.76 0.66
CA ALA A 84 -18.38 -5.93 -0.40
C ALA A 84 -17.63 -6.07 -1.75
N LEU A 85 -16.37 -6.50 -1.73
CA LEU A 85 -15.55 -6.66 -2.94
C LEU A 85 -15.72 -8.02 -3.62
N GLY A 86 -16.46 -8.95 -2.99
CA GLY A 86 -16.54 -10.34 -3.45
C GLY A 86 -15.31 -11.16 -3.04
N ALA A 87 -15.42 -12.48 -3.19
CA ALA A 87 -14.29 -13.37 -2.93
C ALA A 87 -13.30 -13.27 -4.10
N LYS A 88 -12.33 -12.37 -4.01
CA LYS A 88 -11.07 -12.57 -4.72
C LYS A 88 -10.48 -13.84 -4.12
N ASP A 89 -10.35 -14.92 -4.91
CA ASP A 89 -9.58 -16.11 -4.56
C ASP A 89 -8.13 -15.68 -4.29
N THR A 90 -7.92 -15.13 -3.11
CA THR A 90 -6.63 -14.86 -2.55
C THR A 90 -6.14 -16.24 -2.19
N GLU A 91 -5.21 -16.79 -2.97
CA GLU A 91 -4.44 -17.96 -2.56
C GLU A 91 -3.61 -17.55 -1.33
N GLN A 92 -4.27 -17.46 -0.18
CA GLN A 92 -3.66 -17.24 1.11
C GLN A 92 -3.06 -18.59 1.52
N ASN A 93 -1.74 -18.70 1.38
CA ASN A 93 -0.96 -19.71 2.07
C ASN A 93 -1.03 -19.41 3.58
N GLY A 94 -2.11 -19.87 4.21
CA GLY A 94 -2.39 -19.71 5.62
C GLY A 94 -2.97 -21.00 6.17
N ASN A 95 -2.11 -21.79 6.80
CA ASN A 95 -2.47 -22.96 7.59
C ASN A 95 -3.56 -22.61 8.61
N SER A 96 -4.80 -23.00 8.35
CA SER A 96 -5.86 -23.07 9.35
C SER A 96 -6.82 -24.19 8.94
N THR A 97 -6.74 -25.28 9.69
CA THR A 97 -7.58 -26.48 9.61
C THR A 97 -9.07 -26.16 9.63
N PRO A 98 -9.88 -26.70 8.70
CA PRO A 98 -11.32 -26.84 8.89
C PRO A 98 -11.63 -28.30 9.26
N ASN A 99 -12.13 -28.52 10.47
CA ASN A 99 -12.81 -29.77 10.81
C ASN A 99 -14.27 -29.63 10.36
N GLY A 100 -14.71 -30.46 9.40
CA GLY A 100 -16.09 -30.41 8.90
C GLY A 100 -16.32 -31.22 7.62
N THR A 101 -16.66 -32.48 7.81
CA THR A 101 -16.99 -33.55 6.85
C THR A 101 -18.04 -33.19 5.77
N LYS A 102 -17.73 -33.40 4.48
CA LYS A 102 -18.45 -34.30 3.52
C LYS A 102 -18.03 -34.15 2.05
N GLU A 103 -17.48 -35.26 1.53
CA GLU A 103 -17.72 -35.91 0.23
C GLU A 103 -17.92 -35.10 -1.07
N GLY A 104 -16.95 -35.25 -1.99
CA GLY A 104 -17.24 -35.83 -3.32
C GLY A 104 -17.06 -34.95 -4.56
N LYS A 105 -15.87 -35.01 -5.19
CA LYS A 105 -15.61 -35.45 -6.59
C LYS A 105 -14.31 -34.87 -7.16
N SER A 106 -13.57 -35.75 -7.82
CA SER A 106 -12.22 -35.57 -8.37
C SER A 106 -12.18 -35.10 -9.83
N ASN A 107 -10.97 -34.72 -10.27
CA ASN A 107 -10.44 -34.39 -11.61
C ASN A 107 -10.69 -32.95 -12.11
N GLY A 108 -9.70 -32.12 -12.43
CA GLY A 108 -8.27 -32.31 -12.69
C GLY A 108 -7.92 -31.68 -14.04
N THR A 109 -6.94 -30.76 -14.09
CA THR A 109 -5.90 -30.58 -15.14
C THR A 109 -5.24 -29.21 -15.02
N LYS A 110 -3.92 -29.18 -14.79
CA LYS A 110 -3.04 -28.00 -14.86
C LYS A 110 -2.79 -27.57 -16.31
N LYS A 111 -2.87 -26.27 -16.57
CA LYS A 111 -2.10 -25.46 -17.55
C LYS A 111 -2.61 -24.03 -17.34
N GLY A 112 -1.83 -23.00 -17.07
CA GLY A 112 -0.49 -22.64 -17.51
C GLY A 112 -0.56 -21.12 -17.72
N SER A 113 0.48 -20.43 -17.28
CA SER A 113 0.71 -18.98 -17.40
C SER A 113 0.23 -18.38 -18.73
N GLY A 114 -0.36 -17.18 -18.67
CA GLY A 114 -0.71 -16.41 -19.86
C GLY A 114 -1.53 -15.18 -19.54
N ASN A 115 -0.84 -14.05 -19.40
CA ASN A 115 -1.38 -12.70 -19.57
C ASN A 115 -2.33 -12.68 -20.79
N ALA A 116 -3.63 -12.53 -20.55
CA ALA A 116 -4.62 -12.46 -21.61
C ALA A 116 -5.64 -11.36 -21.28
N LYS A 117 -5.27 -10.14 -21.64
CA LYS A 117 -6.19 -9.07 -21.99
C LYS A 117 -7.13 -9.61 -23.08
N LYS A 118 -8.26 -10.19 -22.68
CA LYS A 118 -9.39 -10.45 -23.59
C LYS A 118 -10.37 -9.32 -23.40
N GLU A 119 -10.17 -8.25 -24.17
CA GLU A 119 -11.27 -7.34 -24.52
C GLU A 119 -12.31 -8.18 -25.28
N SER A 120 -13.28 -8.71 -24.54
CA SER A 120 -14.52 -9.21 -25.12
C SER A 120 -15.40 -7.99 -25.34
N GLU A 121 -15.19 -7.29 -26.46
CA GLU A 121 -16.20 -6.38 -27.00
C GLU A 121 -17.54 -7.16 -27.04
N ASN A 122 -18.57 -6.59 -26.40
CA ASN A 122 -19.93 -7.11 -26.29
C ASN A 122 -20.31 -8.03 -25.10
N GLN A 123 -19.68 -7.87 -23.93
CA GLN A 123 -20.30 -8.32 -22.66
C GLN A 123 -21.21 -7.21 -22.09
N PRO A 124 -22.45 -7.55 -21.65
CA PRO A 124 -23.26 -6.64 -20.86
C PRO A 124 -22.46 -6.15 -19.64
N TYR A 125 -22.52 -4.86 -19.36
CA TYR A 125 -21.89 -4.28 -18.19
C TYR A 125 -22.42 -4.94 -16.92
N ASP A 126 -21.54 -5.61 -16.18
CA ASP A 126 -21.87 -6.24 -14.91
C ASP A 126 -21.16 -5.49 -13.75
N PRO A 127 -21.90 -4.73 -12.92
CA PRO A 127 -21.37 -4.04 -11.74
C PRO A 127 -20.52 -4.95 -10.84
N VAL A 128 -20.99 -6.19 -10.64
CA VAL A 128 -20.39 -7.11 -9.67
C VAL A 128 -19.02 -7.55 -10.16
N LYS A 129 -18.93 -7.90 -11.44
CA LYS A 129 -17.69 -8.28 -12.09
C LYS A 129 -16.69 -7.13 -12.10
N TYR A 130 -17.16 -5.90 -12.31
CA TYR A 130 -16.28 -4.72 -12.27
C TYR A 130 -15.68 -4.50 -10.87
N ILE A 131 -16.48 -4.61 -9.81
CA ILE A 131 -16.01 -4.50 -8.42
C ILE A 131 -14.92 -5.55 -8.12
N GLU A 132 -15.08 -6.77 -8.63
CA GLU A 132 -14.13 -7.87 -8.44
C GLU A 132 -12.84 -7.69 -9.26
N GLU A 133 -12.91 -7.10 -10.45
CA GLU A 133 -11.76 -6.92 -11.36
C GLU A 133 -10.94 -5.66 -11.05
N VAL A 134 -11.55 -4.63 -10.48
CA VAL A 134 -10.86 -3.38 -10.19
C VAL A 134 -9.82 -3.57 -9.09
N ASP A 135 -8.61 -3.08 -9.37
CA ASP A 135 -7.48 -3.04 -8.46
C ASP A 135 -7.11 -1.58 -8.14
N VAL A 136 -7.27 -1.22 -6.87
CA VAL A 136 -6.96 0.11 -6.33
C VAL A 136 -5.71 0.10 -5.45
N ARG A 137 -4.86 -0.93 -5.55
CA ARG A 137 -3.52 -0.87 -4.95
C ARG A 137 -2.73 0.29 -5.56
N ILE A 138 -1.93 0.94 -4.71
CA ILE A 138 -1.07 2.05 -5.12
C ILE A 138 -0.06 1.50 -6.14
N PRO A 139 0.10 2.11 -7.33
CA PRO A 139 1.06 1.64 -8.31
C PRO A 139 2.50 1.72 -7.80
N ASP A 140 3.30 0.67 -8.02
CA ASP A 140 4.70 0.59 -7.58
C ASP A 140 5.52 1.79 -8.05
N THR A 141 5.27 2.28 -9.28
CA THR A 141 5.97 3.46 -9.82
C THR A 141 5.78 4.72 -8.97
N VAL A 142 4.61 4.87 -8.35
CA VAL A 142 4.30 6.01 -7.47
C VAL A 142 4.94 5.80 -6.10
N VAL A 143 4.95 4.55 -5.60
CA VAL A 143 5.64 4.19 -4.36
C VAL A 143 7.13 4.47 -4.48
N ASP A 144 7.76 4.04 -5.58
CA ASP A 144 9.17 4.28 -5.87
C ASP A 144 9.51 5.78 -5.92
N GLU A 145 8.62 6.57 -6.53
CA GLU A 145 8.76 8.02 -6.59
C GLU A 145 8.70 8.66 -5.20
N GLY A 146 7.75 8.26 -4.36
CA GLY A 146 7.62 8.72 -2.98
C GLY A 146 8.80 8.32 -2.10
N VAL A 147 9.24 7.07 -2.18
CA VAL A 147 10.40 6.57 -1.42
C VAL A 147 11.66 7.31 -1.84
N ARG A 148 11.86 7.57 -3.13
CA ARG A 148 13.00 8.34 -3.61
C ARG A 148 12.94 9.78 -3.12
N GLY A 149 11.80 10.46 -3.28
CA GLY A 149 11.64 11.85 -2.84
C GLY A 149 11.86 12.00 -1.32
N LEU A 150 11.32 11.09 -0.52
CA LEU A 150 11.56 11.08 0.92
C LEU A 150 13.05 10.86 1.25
N LYS A 151 13.72 9.91 0.58
CA LYS A 151 15.16 9.69 0.78
C LYS A 151 16.01 10.92 0.45
N ASP A 152 15.66 11.65 -0.60
CA ASP A 152 16.37 12.85 -1.01
C ASP A 152 16.23 13.96 0.05
N ILE A 153 15.03 14.13 0.62
CA ILE A 153 14.79 15.09 1.72
C ILE A 153 15.54 14.66 2.98
N LEU A 154 15.50 13.38 3.35
CA LEU A 154 16.16 12.89 4.56
C LEU A 154 17.68 13.01 4.49
N ARG A 155 18.27 12.88 3.29
CA ARG A 155 19.71 13.06 3.08
C ARG A 155 20.17 14.49 3.41
N GLU A 156 19.30 15.49 3.30
CA GLU A 156 19.62 16.86 3.70
C GLU A 156 19.61 17.06 5.22
N MET A 157 18.84 16.24 5.95
CA MET A 157 18.60 16.42 7.39
C MET A 157 19.42 15.47 8.28
N VAL A 158 19.91 14.37 7.72
CA VAL A 158 20.57 13.30 8.47
C VAL A 158 21.92 12.98 7.84
N ASP A 159 22.99 13.18 8.60
CA ASP A 159 24.29 12.59 8.31
C ASP A 159 24.22 11.09 8.64
N LEU A 160 24.17 10.25 7.61
CA LEU A 160 24.36 8.81 7.78
C LEU A 160 25.85 8.60 8.09
N GLU A 161 26.18 8.20 9.31
CA GLU A 161 27.54 7.77 9.63
C GLU A 161 27.88 6.57 8.73
N ASP A 162 28.72 6.79 7.72
CA ASP A 162 29.26 5.72 6.88
C ASP A 162 29.96 4.70 7.79
N GLU A 163 29.50 3.46 7.80
CA GLU A 163 30.16 2.33 8.47
C GLU A 163 31.45 1.95 7.72
N ASN A 164 32.39 2.88 7.59
CA ASN A 164 33.73 2.67 7.08
C ASN A 164 34.73 3.23 8.09
N THR A 165 34.78 2.60 9.26
CA THR A 165 35.95 2.71 10.13
C THR A 165 36.95 1.63 9.70
N PRO A 166 38.02 1.96 8.93
CA PRO A 166 39.10 1.03 8.69
C PRO A 166 39.77 0.74 10.03
N ASN A 167 39.51 -0.44 10.57
CA ASN A 167 40.07 -0.90 11.83
C ASN A 167 41.60 -0.84 11.75
N GLY A 168 42.19 -0.05 12.64
CA GLY A 168 43.56 0.44 12.50
C GLY A 168 44.64 -0.64 12.49
N ASP A 169 45.65 -0.38 11.66
CA ASP A 169 46.98 -0.99 11.72
C ASP A 169 47.52 -0.99 13.16
N LYS A 170 47.77 -2.18 13.69
CA LYS A 170 48.63 -2.35 14.86
C LYS A 170 49.96 -2.93 14.42
N LYS A 171 50.96 -2.06 14.50
CA LYS A 171 52.40 -2.27 14.33
C LYS A 171 52.97 -3.12 15.47
#